data_AF-A0A7D7ZHB7-F1
#
_entry.id   AF-A0A7D7ZHB7-F1
#
_cell.length_a   1.000
_cell.length_b   1.000
_cell.length_c   1.000
_cell.angle_alpha   90.00
_cell.angle_beta   90.00
_cell.angle_gamma   90.00
#
_symmetry.space_group_name_H-M   'P 1'
#
loop_
_entity.id
_entity.type
_entity.pdbx_description
1 polymer ?
#
loop_
_entity_poly.entity_id
_entity_poly.type
_entity_poly.pdbx_seq_one_letter_code
_entity_poly.pdbx_strand_id
1 'polypeptide(L)'
;MNLANGLNATHQVVSRRESDAGLPPLEKGQLEGELTRIEAEALAAMESAFEEAIKGFHNRLERSHRSFLERATGSLLQHLEEHGESDVWQYDPGGLRILMLTAYQVFGRSAQSAAKTVLVSTAESYASVYHRLFDVAEQEFGIEAPTPPRIPSPVLLGQTIALDLKGTWWSRWWHKRRGFRSFATDFAEMIRAETDPIVEGLRGAHAESIRDAAIKALKEFTDEQRAILTRLAEQADTADGNAAAVLDAGGAAEKRAQLKQTMATLTEIAA
;
A
#
# COMPACT_ATOMS: atom_id res chain seq x y z
N MET A 1 -21.08 3.38 9.57
CA MET A 1 -21.24 4.74 10.15
C MET A 1 -19.96 5.05 10.89
N ASN A 2 -19.04 5.80 10.26
CA ASN A 2 -17.70 6.04 10.77
C ASN A 2 -17.55 7.46 11.34
N LEU A 3 -18.28 7.73 12.43
CA LEU A 3 -18.27 8.99 13.18
C LEU A 3 -17.87 8.63 14.61
N ALA A 4 -16.68 9.06 15.04
CA ALA A 4 -16.12 8.65 16.31
C ALA A 4 -16.07 9.84 17.28
N ASN A 5 -16.97 9.85 18.26
CA ASN A 5 -16.74 10.62 19.48
C ASN A 5 -15.77 9.80 20.33
N GLY A 6 -14.60 10.37 20.58
CA GLY A 6 -13.40 9.67 21.07
C GLY A 6 -13.70 8.71 22.21
N LEU A 7 -13.56 7.40 21.93
CA LEU A 7 -13.37 6.29 22.87
C LEU A 7 -13.31 4.97 22.06
N ASN A 8 -12.25 4.76 21.28
CA ASN A 8 -11.78 3.41 20.90
C ASN A 8 -10.34 3.47 20.34
N ALA A 9 -9.40 2.91 21.09
CA ALA A 9 -7.95 3.00 20.87
C ALA A 9 -7.40 2.13 19.72
N THR A 10 -8.23 1.69 18.78
CA THR A 10 -7.80 0.87 17.64
C THR A 10 -7.81 1.63 16.32
N HIS A 11 -8.51 2.76 16.28
CA HIS A 11 -8.69 3.54 15.06
C HIS A 11 -8.14 4.96 15.20
N GLN A 12 -7.49 5.47 14.14
CA GLN A 12 -6.90 6.80 14.15
C GLN A 12 -7.98 7.83 13.79
N VAL A 13 -8.67 8.32 14.82
CA VAL A 13 -9.57 9.47 14.72
C VAL A 13 -8.71 10.72 14.54
N VAL A 14 -8.97 11.48 13.48
CA VAL A 14 -8.24 12.71 13.15
C VAL A 14 -9.18 13.90 13.17
N SER A 15 -8.72 15.00 13.75
CA SER A 15 -9.38 16.30 13.69
C SER A 15 -8.92 17.05 12.44
N ARG A 16 -9.47 18.26 12.23
CA ARG A 16 -8.93 19.20 11.25
C ARG A 16 -7.44 19.50 11.54
N ARG A 17 -6.67 19.81 10.50
CA ARG A 17 -5.27 20.28 10.62
C ARG A 17 -5.23 21.68 11.23
N GLU A 18 -4.21 21.95 12.04
CA GLU A 18 -3.95 23.30 12.56
C GLU A 18 -3.78 24.35 11.45
N SER A 19 -3.19 23.96 10.31
CA SER A 19 -3.06 24.83 9.12
C SER A 19 -4.39 25.32 8.56
N ASP A 20 -5.46 24.58 8.82
CA ASP A 20 -6.78 24.84 8.24
C ASP A 20 -7.67 25.65 9.20
N ALA A 21 -7.18 25.99 10.41
CA ALA A 21 -7.95 26.68 11.44
C ALA A 21 -8.44 28.08 11.02
N GLY A 22 -7.72 28.74 10.12
CA GLY A 22 -8.06 30.07 9.60
C GLY A 22 -8.88 30.07 8.31
N LEU A 23 -9.29 28.91 7.78
CA LEU A 23 -10.07 28.87 6.55
C LEU A 23 -11.50 29.41 6.78
N PRO A 24 -12.03 30.21 5.83
CA PRO A 24 -13.38 30.75 5.97
C PRO A 24 -14.45 29.65 5.88
N PRO A 25 -15.66 29.90 6.40
CA PRO A 25 -16.81 29.02 6.19
C PRO A 25 -17.03 28.70 4.71
N LEU A 26 -17.52 27.51 4.42
CA LEU A 26 -17.84 27.08 3.05
C LEU A 26 -19.23 27.58 2.65
N GLU A 27 -19.33 28.27 1.52
CA GLU A 27 -20.62 28.64 0.95
C GLU A 27 -21.29 27.42 0.30
N LYS A 28 -22.63 27.39 0.26
CA LYS A 28 -23.41 26.24 -0.24
C LYS A 28 -23.03 25.80 -1.66
N GLY A 29 -22.64 26.72 -2.53
CA GLY A 29 -22.21 26.42 -3.90
C GLY A 29 -20.76 25.91 -4.04
N GLN A 30 -19.97 25.95 -2.96
CA GLN A 30 -18.54 25.64 -2.98
C GLN A 30 -18.22 24.20 -2.54
N LEU A 31 -19.17 23.50 -1.89
CA LEU A 31 -18.96 22.15 -1.37
C LEU A 31 -18.45 21.19 -2.46
N GLU A 32 -19.15 21.10 -3.58
CA GLU A 32 -18.81 20.17 -4.67
C GLU A 32 -17.39 20.42 -5.23
N GLY A 33 -17.02 21.69 -5.40
CA GLY A 33 -15.69 22.08 -5.85
C GLY A 33 -14.60 21.71 -4.84
N GLU A 34 -14.86 21.92 -3.55
CA GLU A 34 -13.92 21.60 -2.48
C GLU A 34 -13.72 20.08 -2.33
N LEU A 35 -14.79 19.30 -2.40
CA LEU A 35 -14.70 17.83 -2.35
C LEU A 35 -13.91 17.29 -3.55
N THR A 36 -14.22 17.79 -4.75
CA THR A 36 -13.50 17.39 -5.98
C THR A 36 -12.01 17.75 -5.89
N ARG A 37 -11.68 18.90 -5.30
CA ARG A 37 -10.28 19.32 -5.07
C ARG A 37 -9.58 18.36 -4.12
N ILE A 38 -10.17 18.08 -2.96
CA ILE A 38 -9.59 17.17 -1.94
C ILE A 38 -9.33 15.78 -2.53
N GLU A 39 -10.30 15.25 -3.27
CA GLU A 39 -10.19 13.92 -3.89
C GLU A 39 -9.10 13.85 -4.97
N ALA A 40 -9.03 14.87 -5.82
CA ALA A 40 -8.00 14.96 -6.85
C ALA A 40 -6.59 15.08 -6.25
N GLU A 41 -6.42 15.93 -5.24
CA GLU A 41 -5.16 16.09 -4.50
C GLU A 41 -4.74 14.79 -3.80
N ALA A 42 -5.67 14.12 -3.13
CA ALA A 42 -5.41 12.87 -2.43
C ALA A 42 -5.02 11.75 -3.40
N LEU A 43 -5.72 11.62 -4.53
CA LEU A 43 -5.39 10.63 -5.55
C LEU A 43 -4.00 10.88 -6.15
N ALA A 44 -3.71 12.13 -6.54
CA ALA A 44 -2.41 12.49 -7.09
C ALA A 44 -1.27 12.25 -6.08
N ALA A 45 -1.49 12.57 -4.80
CA ALA A 45 -0.53 12.30 -3.73
C ALA A 45 -0.29 10.79 -3.54
N MET A 46 -1.35 9.97 -3.58
CA MET A 46 -1.24 8.52 -3.49
C MET A 46 -0.46 7.95 -4.66
N GLU A 47 -0.80 8.35 -5.90
CA GLU A 47 -0.14 7.88 -7.12
C GLU A 47 1.34 8.23 -7.13
N SER A 48 1.68 9.48 -6.82
CA SER A 48 3.07 9.96 -6.75
C SER A 48 3.88 9.21 -5.68
N ALA A 49 3.32 9.01 -4.49
CA ALA A 49 4.01 8.30 -3.42
C ALA A 49 4.25 6.82 -3.76
N PHE A 50 3.30 6.18 -4.45
CA PHE A 50 3.47 4.80 -4.92
C PHE A 50 4.44 4.70 -6.10
N GLU A 51 4.45 5.66 -7.03
CA GLU A 51 5.43 5.69 -8.12
C GLU A 51 6.86 5.71 -7.57
N GLU A 52 7.15 6.57 -6.59
CA GLU A 52 8.46 6.65 -5.96
C GLU A 52 8.81 5.36 -5.21
N ALA A 53 7.86 4.79 -4.44
CA ALA A 53 8.08 3.54 -3.72
C ALA A 53 8.36 2.36 -4.66
N ILE A 54 7.61 2.25 -5.76
CA ILE A 54 7.76 1.19 -6.78
C ILE A 54 9.10 1.35 -7.51
N LYS A 55 9.45 2.58 -7.93
CA LYS A 55 10.75 2.87 -8.56
C LYS A 55 11.92 2.52 -7.64
N GLY A 56 11.82 2.90 -6.36
CA GLY A 56 12.81 2.53 -5.34
C GLY A 56 12.95 1.01 -5.17
N PHE A 57 11.84 0.29 -5.23
CA PHE A 57 11.81 -1.17 -5.17
C PHE A 57 12.46 -1.82 -6.40
N HIS A 58 12.10 -1.37 -7.61
CA HIS A 58 12.66 -1.86 -8.86
C HIS A 58 14.19 -1.70 -8.92
N ASN A 59 14.68 -0.52 -8.53
CA ASN A 59 16.11 -0.22 -8.45
C ASN A 59 16.85 -1.14 -7.46
N ARG A 60 16.22 -1.45 -6.31
CA ARG A 60 16.79 -2.37 -5.32
C ARG A 60 16.83 -3.79 -5.85
N LEU A 61 15.76 -4.28 -6.48
CA LEU A 61 15.72 -5.60 -7.10
C LEU A 61 16.80 -5.74 -8.19
N GLU A 62 16.93 -4.74 -9.07
CA GLU A 62 17.94 -4.75 -10.12
C GLU A 62 19.35 -4.83 -9.55
N ARG A 63 19.64 -3.99 -8.55
CA ARG A 63 20.93 -3.97 -7.89
C ARG A 63 21.24 -5.30 -7.22
N SER A 64 20.27 -5.86 -6.48
CA SER A 64 20.42 -7.15 -5.81
C SER A 64 20.67 -8.28 -6.80
N HIS A 65 19.95 -8.30 -7.92
CA HIS A 65 20.09 -9.29 -8.98
C HIS A 65 21.44 -9.17 -9.71
N ARG A 66 21.81 -7.95 -10.12
CA ARG A 66 23.12 -7.69 -10.74
C ARG A 66 24.27 -8.08 -9.83
N SER A 67 24.27 -7.65 -8.56
CA SER A 67 25.32 -8.00 -7.60
C SER A 67 25.34 -9.49 -7.26
N PHE A 68 24.22 -10.21 -7.40
CA PHE A 68 24.21 -11.66 -7.30
C PHE A 68 24.89 -12.31 -8.49
N LEU A 69 24.57 -11.89 -9.72
CA LEU A 69 25.20 -12.37 -10.95
C LEU A 69 26.71 -12.12 -10.98
N GLU A 70 27.14 -10.92 -10.59
CA GLU A 70 28.56 -10.56 -10.50
C GLU A 70 29.32 -11.46 -9.51
N ARG A 71 28.73 -11.74 -8.33
CA ARG A 71 29.36 -12.60 -7.32
C ARG A 71 29.36 -14.07 -7.73
N ALA A 72 28.28 -14.57 -8.34
CA ALA A 72 28.18 -15.95 -8.78
C ALA A 72 29.17 -16.24 -9.92
N THR A 73 29.25 -15.34 -10.92
CA THR A 73 30.19 -15.48 -12.04
C THR A 73 31.65 -15.33 -11.60
N GLY A 74 31.95 -14.39 -10.70
CA GLY A 74 33.28 -14.25 -10.10
C GLY A 74 33.71 -15.49 -9.31
N SER A 75 32.80 -16.04 -8.49
CA SER A 75 33.05 -17.28 -7.75
C SER A 75 33.30 -18.47 -8.65
N LEU A 76 32.57 -18.59 -9.77
CA LEU A 76 32.79 -19.64 -10.75
C LEU A 76 34.16 -19.51 -11.43
N LEU A 77 34.53 -18.30 -11.84
CA LEU A 77 35.85 -18.05 -12.45
C LEU A 77 36.99 -18.42 -11.50
N GLN A 78 36.91 -17.97 -10.26
CA GLN A 78 37.91 -18.31 -9.24
C GLN A 78 38.00 -19.82 -9.00
N HIS A 79 36.87 -20.51 -8.91
CA HIS A 79 36.85 -21.96 -8.75
C HIS A 79 37.54 -22.68 -9.92
N LEU A 80 37.26 -22.24 -11.15
CA LEU A 80 37.87 -22.80 -12.36
C LEU A 80 39.39 -22.56 -12.42
N GLU A 81 39.87 -21.42 -11.92
CA GLU A 81 41.29 -21.10 -11.84
C GLU A 81 42.01 -21.96 -10.80
N GLU A 82 41.38 -22.22 -9.65
CA GLU A 82 41.99 -22.91 -8.51
C GLU A 82 41.88 -24.43 -8.58
N HIS A 83 40.75 -24.97 -9.05
CA HIS A 83 40.40 -26.40 -8.95
C HIS A 83 40.21 -27.08 -10.31
N GLY A 84 40.09 -26.32 -11.39
CA GLY A 84 39.90 -26.86 -12.73
C GLY A 84 38.58 -27.62 -12.91
N GLU A 85 38.57 -28.62 -13.80
CA GLU A 85 37.35 -29.32 -14.24
C GLU A 85 36.93 -30.51 -13.35
N SER A 86 37.85 -31.02 -12.52
CA SER A 86 37.62 -32.24 -11.73
C SER A 86 36.65 -32.02 -10.58
N ASP A 87 36.55 -30.77 -10.11
CA ASP A 87 35.76 -30.42 -8.94
C ASP A 87 34.49 -29.68 -9.36
N VAL A 88 33.33 -30.20 -8.94
CA VAL A 88 32.03 -29.61 -9.27
C VAL A 88 31.82 -28.34 -8.47
N TRP A 89 31.54 -27.24 -9.16
CA TRP A 89 31.19 -25.97 -8.54
C TRP A 89 29.74 -25.96 -8.03
N GLN A 90 29.52 -25.36 -6.87
CA GLN A 90 28.19 -25.17 -6.27
C GLN A 90 28.05 -23.74 -5.75
N TYR A 91 26.85 -23.19 -5.86
CA TYR A 91 26.55 -21.85 -5.37
C TYR A 91 25.15 -21.77 -4.80
N ASP A 92 25.05 -21.20 -3.60
CA ASP A 92 23.78 -21.10 -2.88
C ASP A 92 22.94 -19.90 -3.37
N PRO A 93 21.75 -20.14 -3.97
CA PRO A 93 20.83 -19.07 -4.32
C PRO A 93 20.13 -18.41 -3.11
N GLY A 94 20.32 -18.94 -1.90
CA GLY A 94 19.76 -18.39 -0.65
C GLY A 94 20.07 -16.90 -0.46
N GLY A 95 21.29 -16.47 -0.82
CA GLY A 95 21.69 -15.07 -0.78
C GLY A 95 20.82 -14.15 -1.64
N LEU A 96 20.40 -14.59 -2.84
CA LEU A 96 19.50 -13.81 -3.69
C LEU A 96 18.12 -13.66 -3.04
N ARG A 97 17.58 -14.76 -2.51
CA ARG A 97 16.26 -14.75 -1.86
C ARG A 97 16.20 -13.79 -0.68
N ILE A 98 17.23 -13.78 0.16
CA ILE A 98 17.31 -12.86 1.30
C ILE A 98 17.33 -11.41 0.83
N LEU A 99 18.12 -11.11 -0.21
CA LEU A 99 18.20 -9.75 -0.78
C LEU A 99 16.86 -9.29 -1.36
N MET A 100 16.19 -10.15 -2.13
CA MET A 100 14.87 -9.85 -2.70
C MET A 100 13.79 -9.71 -1.62
N LEU A 101 13.79 -10.59 -0.60
CA LEU A 101 12.88 -10.52 0.54
C LEU A 101 13.06 -9.19 1.29
N THR A 102 14.30 -8.79 1.52
CA THR A 102 14.62 -7.52 2.18
C THR A 102 14.13 -6.34 1.36
N ALA A 103 14.36 -6.35 0.04
CA ALA A 103 13.86 -5.31 -0.86
C ALA A 103 12.33 -5.21 -0.82
N TYR A 104 11.63 -6.35 -0.85
CA TYR A 104 10.17 -6.42 -0.77
C TYR A 104 9.63 -5.91 0.57
N GLN A 105 10.25 -6.28 1.69
CA GLN A 105 9.85 -5.79 3.01
C GLN A 105 10.04 -4.27 3.15
N VAL A 106 11.14 -3.72 2.62
CA VAL A 106 11.38 -2.28 2.61
C VAL A 106 10.32 -1.57 1.78
N PHE A 107 10.02 -2.09 0.58
CA PHE A 107 8.92 -1.59 -0.25
C PHE A 107 7.59 -1.62 0.49
N GLY A 108 7.23 -2.76 1.09
CA GLY A 108 5.97 -2.92 1.83
C GLY A 108 5.81 -1.90 2.97
N ARG A 109 6.86 -1.69 3.78
CA ARG A 109 6.84 -0.66 4.83
C ARG A 109 6.69 0.75 4.25
N SER A 110 7.39 1.05 3.16
CA SER A 110 7.31 2.34 2.47
C SER A 110 5.91 2.60 1.93
N ALA A 111 5.32 1.62 1.24
CA ALA A 111 3.97 1.69 0.68
C ALA A 111 2.90 1.87 1.77
N GLN A 112 2.98 1.10 2.86
CA GLN A 112 2.04 1.24 3.98
C GLN A 112 2.15 2.61 4.66
N SER A 113 3.38 3.10 4.87
CA SER A 113 3.60 4.42 5.47
C SER A 113 3.06 5.53 4.57
N ALA A 114 3.36 5.49 3.26
CA ALA A 114 2.86 6.45 2.29
C ALA A 114 1.34 6.47 2.23
N ALA A 115 0.71 5.29 2.09
CA ALA A 115 -0.73 5.17 2.09
C ALA A 115 -1.35 5.71 3.38
N LYS A 116 -0.77 5.39 4.54
CA LYS A 116 -1.24 5.92 5.83
C LYS A 116 -1.24 7.44 5.86
N THR A 117 -0.13 8.06 5.42
CA THR A 117 0.00 9.52 5.39
C THR A 117 -1.08 10.15 4.52
N VAL A 118 -1.31 9.63 3.32
CA VAL A 118 -2.34 10.17 2.42
C VAL A 118 -3.74 9.98 2.99
N LEU A 119 -4.06 8.79 3.52
CA LEU A 119 -5.38 8.50 4.10
C LEU A 119 -5.69 9.39 5.31
N VAL A 120 -4.73 9.57 6.22
CA VAL A 120 -4.83 10.48 7.36
C VAL A 120 -5.03 11.91 6.89
N SER A 121 -4.17 12.39 6.00
CA SER A 121 -4.25 13.76 5.49
C SER A 121 -5.59 14.04 4.79
N THR A 122 -6.10 13.07 4.05
CA THR A 122 -7.42 13.16 3.40
C THR A 122 -8.53 13.26 4.45
N ALA A 123 -8.51 12.42 5.48
CA ALA A 123 -9.50 12.47 6.56
C ALA A 123 -9.48 13.81 7.30
N GLU A 124 -8.30 14.40 7.54
CA GLU A 124 -8.19 15.73 8.14
C GLU A 124 -8.78 16.83 7.22
N SER A 125 -8.59 16.71 5.90
CA SER A 125 -9.22 17.62 4.93
C SER A 125 -10.74 17.52 4.95
N TYR A 126 -11.31 16.31 5.03
CA TYR A 126 -12.76 16.18 5.21
C TYR A 126 -13.21 16.75 6.56
N ALA A 127 -12.47 16.54 7.65
CA ALA A 127 -12.80 17.12 8.96
C ALA A 127 -12.86 18.66 8.90
N SER A 128 -11.94 19.27 8.14
CA SER A 128 -11.97 20.70 7.82
C SER A 128 -13.27 21.13 7.13
N VAL A 129 -13.76 20.34 6.18
CA VAL A 129 -15.02 20.60 5.48
C VAL A 129 -16.22 20.53 6.43
N TYR A 130 -16.30 19.51 7.29
CA TYR A 130 -17.37 19.42 8.30
C TYR A 130 -17.38 20.64 9.22
N HIS A 131 -16.22 21.06 9.73
CA HIS A 131 -16.11 22.25 10.56
C HIS A 131 -16.58 23.51 9.80
N ARG A 132 -16.12 23.69 8.55
CA ARG A 132 -16.43 24.88 7.75
C ARG A 132 -17.89 24.96 7.29
N LEU A 133 -18.60 23.83 7.19
CA LEU A 133 -20.03 23.81 6.86
C LEU A 133 -20.96 23.90 8.08
N PHE A 134 -20.60 23.24 9.18
CA PHE A 134 -21.53 23.00 10.29
C PHE A 134 -21.08 23.61 11.63
N ASP A 135 -19.95 24.31 11.66
CA ASP A 135 -19.38 24.94 12.86
C ASP A 135 -19.21 23.98 14.04
N VAL A 136 -18.83 22.73 13.73
CA VAL A 136 -18.63 21.68 14.75
C VAL A 136 -17.35 21.96 15.53
N ALA A 137 -17.42 21.90 16.85
CA ALA A 137 -16.27 22.09 17.72
C ALA A 137 -15.17 21.06 17.44
N GLU A 138 -13.93 21.54 17.25
CA GLU A 138 -12.76 20.74 16.87
C GLU A 138 -12.39 19.64 17.88
N GLN A 139 -12.80 19.80 19.14
CA GLN A 139 -12.57 18.84 20.22
C GLN A 139 -13.62 17.71 20.25
N GLU A 140 -14.74 17.90 19.59
CA GLU A 140 -15.91 17.02 19.67
C GLU A 140 -16.10 16.16 18.41
N PHE A 141 -15.41 16.50 17.31
CA PHE A 141 -15.56 15.84 16.02
C PHE A 141 -14.24 15.45 15.40
N GLY A 142 -14.16 14.18 14.99
CA GLY A 142 -13.06 13.66 14.19
C GLY A 142 -13.54 12.60 13.21
N ILE A 143 -12.81 12.48 12.12
CA ILE A 143 -13.04 11.45 11.11
C ILE A 143 -12.05 10.33 11.35
N GLU A 144 -12.53 9.11 11.28
CA GLU A 144 -11.66 7.96 11.34
C GLU A 144 -10.99 7.74 9.97
N ALA A 145 -9.66 7.83 9.94
CA ALA A 145 -8.91 7.51 8.73
C ALA A 145 -8.94 5.99 8.47
N PRO A 146 -9.12 5.55 7.21
CA PRO A 146 -9.08 4.14 6.87
C PRO A 146 -7.68 3.55 7.12
N THR A 147 -7.63 2.27 7.43
CA THR A 147 -6.35 1.57 7.62
C THR A 147 -5.74 1.24 6.25
N PRO A 148 -4.42 1.45 6.05
CA PRO A 148 -3.74 1.04 4.83
C PRO A 148 -3.90 -0.46 4.54
N PRO A 149 -3.90 -0.87 3.26
CA PRO A 149 -3.96 -2.29 2.92
C PRO A 149 -2.77 -3.07 3.50
N ARG A 150 -3.00 -4.35 3.77
CA ARG A 150 -1.93 -5.27 4.19
C ARG A 150 -1.07 -5.64 2.99
N ILE A 151 0.23 -5.75 3.22
CA ILE A 151 1.18 -6.24 2.22
C ILE A 151 1.09 -7.77 2.17
N PRO A 152 0.77 -8.37 1.01
CA PRO A 152 0.72 -9.83 0.88
C PRO A 152 2.12 -10.43 0.99
N SER A 153 2.20 -11.70 1.39
CA SER A 153 3.48 -12.43 1.43
C SER A 153 4.03 -12.65 0.01
N PRO A 154 5.35 -12.50 -0.23
CA PRO A 154 5.95 -12.68 -1.54
C PRO A 154 6.18 -14.18 -1.84
N VAL A 155 5.11 -14.92 -2.14
CA VAL A 155 5.14 -16.40 -2.32
C VAL A 155 6.14 -16.83 -3.42
N LEU A 156 6.34 -16.00 -4.44
CA LEU A 156 7.30 -16.24 -5.53
C LEU A 156 8.74 -16.48 -5.04
N LEU A 157 9.12 -15.92 -3.88
CA LEU A 157 10.45 -16.14 -3.30
C LEU A 157 10.66 -17.58 -2.79
N GLY A 158 9.58 -18.35 -2.61
CA GLY A 158 9.64 -19.76 -2.26
C GLY A 158 9.99 -20.67 -3.45
N GLN A 159 10.07 -20.15 -4.67
CA GLN A 159 10.40 -20.95 -5.85
C GLN A 159 11.84 -21.50 -5.77
N THR A 160 11.99 -22.74 -6.25
CA THR A 160 13.30 -23.36 -6.37
C THR A 160 14.09 -22.64 -7.46
N ILE A 161 15.31 -22.23 -7.12
CA ILE A 161 16.27 -21.64 -8.05
C ILE A 161 17.33 -22.72 -8.27
N ALA A 162 17.38 -23.27 -9.48
CA ALA A 162 18.32 -24.34 -9.81
C ALA A 162 19.60 -23.74 -10.39
N LEU A 163 20.64 -23.61 -9.57
CA LEU A 163 21.98 -23.14 -10.02
C LEU A 163 23.00 -24.28 -10.15
N ASP A 164 22.53 -25.52 -10.06
CA ASP A 164 23.38 -26.68 -9.90
C ASP A 164 23.91 -27.18 -11.25
N LEU A 165 25.23 -27.10 -11.43
CA LEU A 165 25.93 -27.59 -12.60
C LEU A 165 26.24 -29.08 -12.43
N LYS A 166 25.21 -29.93 -12.33
CA LYS A 166 25.42 -31.37 -12.11
C LYS A 166 25.55 -32.20 -13.39
N GLY A 167 26.35 -33.27 -13.28
CA GLY A 167 26.34 -34.41 -14.21
C GLY A 167 27.11 -34.22 -15.51
N THR A 168 26.65 -34.89 -16.57
CA THR A 168 27.23 -34.87 -17.92
C THR A 168 27.17 -33.49 -18.58
N TRP A 169 26.44 -32.54 -18.00
CA TRP A 169 26.42 -31.15 -18.42
C TRP A 169 27.77 -30.48 -18.11
N TRP A 170 28.29 -30.56 -16.88
CA TRP A 170 29.58 -29.96 -16.48
C TRP A 170 30.75 -30.41 -17.37
N SER A 171 30.87 -31.72 -17.59
CA SER A 171 31.93 -32.30 -18.43
C SER A 171 31.77 -31.99 -19.92
N ARG A 172 30.55 -32.05 -20.47
CA ARG A 172 30.30 -31.69 -21.89
C ARG A 172 30.37 -30.18 -22.12
N TRP A 173 30.04 -29.37 -21.12
CA TRP A 173 30.12 -27.91 -21.13
C TRP A 173 31.57 -27.45 -21.16
N TRP A 174 32.45 -28.12 -20.39
CA TRP A 174 33.91 -27.89 -20.45
C TRP A 174 34.52 -28.28 -21.80
N HIS A 175 34.14 -29.43 -22.37
CA HIS A 175 34.74 -29.95 -23.60
C HIS A 175 34.39 -29.17 -24.89
N LYS A 176 33.42 -28.23 -24.89
CA LYS A 176 32.84 -27.70 -26.14
C LYS A 176 33.29 -26.31 -26.62
N ARG A 177 34.09 -25.47 -25.92
CA ARG A 177 34.66 -24.21 -26.50
C ARG A 177 35.70 -23.45 -25.63
N ARG A 178 36.23 -22.34 -26.18
CA ARG A 178 37.53 -21.67 -25.95
C ARG A 178 37.49 -20.52 -24.90
N GLY A 179 37.86 -20.78 -23.64
CA GLY A 179 38.37 -19.78 -22.68
C GLY A 179 37.45 -19.34 -21.53
N PHE A 180 38.03 -19.06 -20.36
CA PHE A 180 37.34 -18.74 -19.08
C PHE A 180 36.25 -17.67 -19.17
N ARG A 181 36.45 -16.62 -19.98
CA ARG A 181 35.50 -15.50 -20.07
C ARG A 181 34.18 -15.86 -20.77
N SER A 182 34.19 -16.67 -21.82
CA SER A 182 32.93 -17.10 -22.44
C SER A 182 32.10 -17.98 -21.51
N PHE A 183 32.77 -18.76 -20.64
CA PHE A 183 32.10 -19.59 -19.64
C PHE A 183 31.34 -18.77 -18.59
N ALA A 184 31.92 -17.65 -18.12
CA ALA A 184 31.24 -16.76 -17.18
C ALA A 184 30.00 -16.08 -17.79
N THR A 185 30.03 -15.75 -19.09
CA THR A 185 28.88 -15.17 -19.79
C THR A 185 27.73 -16.16 -19.91
N ASP A 186 27.97 -17.37 -20.41
CA ASP A 186 26.93 -18.40 -20.55
C ASP A 186 26.30 -18.77 -19.19
N PHE A 187 27.12 -18.81 -18.14
CA PHE A 187 26.65 -19.07 -16.79
C PHE A 187 25.80 -17.92 -16.23
N ALA A 188 26.20 -16.67 -16.48
CA ALA A 188 25.39 -15.50 -16.13
C ALA A 188 24.02 -15.52 -16.81
N GLU A 189 23.96 -15.91 -18.08
CA GLU A 189 22.71 -16.04 -18.83
C GLU A 189 21.80 -17.13 -18.26
N MET A 190 22.36 -18.26 -17.87
CA MET A 190 21.59 -19.34 -17.21
C MET A 190 21.02 -18.89 -15.87
N ILE A 191 21.82 -18.23 -15.00
CA ILE A 191 21.30 -17.69 -13.74
C ILE A 191 20.18 -16.67 -14.02
N ARG A 192 20.35 -15.78 -15.00
CA ARG A 192 19.30 -14.82 -15.40
C ARG A 192 18.03 -15.54 -15.81
N ALA A 193 18.10 -16.52 -16.71
CA ALA A 193 16.94 -17.28 -17.16
C ALA A 193 16.15 -17.91 -15.99
N GLU A 194 16.85 -18.41 -14.97
CA GLU A 194 16.23 -19.00 -13.78
C GLU A 194 15.66 -17.97 -12.78
N THR A 195 16.20 -16.75 -12.76
CA THR A 195 15.89 -15.75 -11.72
C THR A 195 15.04 -14.58 -12.21
N ASP A 196 15.07 -14.27 -13.50
CA ASP A 196 14.29 -13.20 -14.15
C ASP A 196 12.76 -13.38 -13.92
N PRO A 197 12.18 -14.59 -14.01
CA PRO A 197 10.75 -14.76 -13.72
C PRO A 197 10.36 -14.36 -12.29
N ILE A 198 11.25 -14.59 -11.31
CA ILE A 198 11.04 -14.19 -9.91
C ILE A 198 11.15 -12.66 -9.79
N VAL A 199 12.17 -12.06 -10.41
CA VAL A 199 12.37 -10.59 -10.42
C VAL A 199 11.16 -9.89 -11.03
N GLU A 200 10.75 -10.32 -12.22
CA GLU A 200 9.65 -9.69 -12.97
C GLU A 200 8.30 -9.89 -12.29
N GLY A 201 8.05 -11.08 -11.73
CA GLY A 201 6.85 -11.33 -10.93
C GLY A 201 6.75 -10.41 -9.70
N LEU A 202 7.88 -10.13 -9.05
CA LEU A 202 7.94 -9.17 -7.93
C LEU A 202 7.77 -7.72 -8.39
N ARG A 203 8.41 -7.33 -9.50
CA ARG A 203 8.37 -5.94 -10.02
C ARG A 203 6.99 -5.51 -10.50
N GLY A 204 6.28 -6.40 -11.21
CA GLY A 204 5.00 -6.08 -11.84
C GLY A 204 3.82 -6.28 -10.91
N ALA A 205 3.08 -7.37 -11.14
CA ALA A 205 1.76 -7.62 -10.57
C ALA A 205 1.66 -7.46 -9.04
N HIS A 206 2.71 -7.82 -8.29
CA HIS A 206 2.70 -7.65 -6.84
C HIS A 206 2.74 -6.18 -6.40
N ALA A 207 3.62 -5.37 -6.99
CA ALA A 207 3.74 -3.97 -6.62
C ALA A 207 2.51 -3.17 -7.06
N GLU A 208 1.99 -3.47 -8.26
CA GLU A 208 0.79 -2.83 -8.80
C GLU A 208 -0.46 -3.19 -7.99
N SER A 209 -0.66 -4.46 -7.62
CA SER A 209 -1.82 -4.86 -6.81
C SER A 209 -1.88 -4.18 -5.44
N ILE A 210 -0.72 -3.89 -4.81
CA ILE A 210 -0.66 -3.16 -3.55
C ILE A 210 -1.06 -1.69 -3.74
N ARG A 211 -0.60 -1.05 -4.83
CA ARG A 211 -1.02 0.31 -5.20
C ARG A 211 -2.53 0.35 -5.44
N ASP A 212 -3.05 -0.57 -6.23
CA ASP A 212 -4.46 -0.61 -6.59
C ASP A 212 -5.35 -0.83 -5.37
N ALA A 213 -4.92 -1.66 -4.41
CA ALA A 213 -5.60 -1.82 -3.13
C ALA A 213 -5.61 -0.53 -2.29
N ALA A 214 -4.52 0.24 -2.29
CA ALA A 214 -4.44 1.51 -1.57
C ALA A 214 -5.32 2.59 -2.22
N ILE A 215 -5.29 2.68 -3.55
CA ILE A 215 -6.16 3.60 -4.31
C ILE A 215 -7.63 3.24 -4.10
N LYS A 216 -7.96 1.93 -4.11
CA LYS A 216 -9.32 1.47 -3.83
C LYS A 216 -9.78 1.90 -2.43
N ALA A 217 -8.96 1.68 -1.41
CA ALA A 217 -9.29 2.08 -0.04
C ALA A 217 -9.49 3.60 0.10
N LEU A 218 -8.68 4.40 -0.61
CA LEU A 218 -8.86 5.86 -0.67
C LEU A 218 -10.20 6.23 -1.31
N LYS A 219 -10.52 5.66 -2.49
CA LYS A 219 -11.76 5.94 -3.22
C LYS A 219 -13.00 5.56 -2.42
N GLU A 220 -13.01 4.36 -1.83
CA GLU A 220 -14.12 3.91 -0.98
C GLU A 220 -14.35 4.86 0.20
N PHE A 221 -13.27 5.35 0.81
CA PHE A 221 -13.36 6.33 1.89
C PHE A 221 -13.89 7.69 1.41
N THR A 222 -13.35 8.24 0.32
CA THR A 222 -13.77 9.55 -0.20
C THR A 222 -15.22 9.52 -0.68
N ASP A 223 -15.64 8.44 -1.35
CA ASP A 223 -17.01 8.25 -1.81
C ASP A 223 -17.99 8.20 -0.63
N GLU A 224 -17.64 7.49 0.45
CA GLU A 224 -18.45 7.47 1.68
C GLU A 224 -18.56 8.87 2.30
N GLN A 225 -17.44 9.58 2.45
CA GLN A 225 -17.45 10.91 3.08
C GLN A 225 -18.20 11.94 2.24
N ARG A 226 -18.01 11.94 0.91
CA ARG A 226 -18.78 12.77 -0.03
C ARG A 226 -20.27 12.51 0.12
N ALA A 227 -20.69 11.25 0.08
CA ALA A 227 -22.10 10.89 0.19
C ALA A 227 -22.73 11.36 1.51
N ILE A 228 -21.97 11.34 2.61
CA ILE A 228 -22.43 11.84 3.91
C ILE A 228 -22.56 13.37 3.87
N LEU A 229 -21.52 14.09 3.43
CA LEU A 229 -21.51 15.55 3.41
C LEU A 229 -22.59 16.13 2.50
N THR A 230 -22.76 15.59 1.29
CA THR A 230 -23.80 16.02 0.36
C THR A 230 -25.19 15.84 0.98
N ARG A 231 -25.45 14.69 1.61
CA ARG A 231 -26.74 14.43 2.27
C ARG A 231 -26.99 15.37 3.45
N LEU A 232 -25.97 15.66 4.25
CA LEU A 232 -26.10 16.59 5.38
C LEU A 232 -26.34 18.03 4.90
N ALA A 233 -25.67 18.45 3.83
CA ALA A 233 -25.88 19.76 3.23
C ALA A 233 -27.32 19.90 2.68
N GLU A 234 -27.82 18.89 1.97
CA GLU A 234 -29.21 18.86 1.48
C GLU A 234 -30.23 18.92 2.63
N GLN A 235 -29.98 18.19 3.73
CA GLN A 235 -30.86 18.21 4.90
C GLN A 235 -30.86 19.57 5.60
N ALA A 236 -29.70 20.20 5.75
CA ALA A 236 -29.57 21.54 6.32
C ALA A 236 -30.25 22.62 5.46
N ASP A 237 -30.39 22.39 4.16
CA ASP A 237 -31.12 23.28 3.25
C ASP A 237 -32.64 23.15 3.38
N THR A 238 -33.13 21.97 3.76
CA THR A 238 -34.58 21.71 3.92
C THR A 238 -35.14 22.02 5.31
N ALA A 239 -34.31 21.95 6.34
CA ALA A 239 -34.69 22.27 7.71
C ALA A 239 -34.17 23.67 8.03
N ASP A 240 -35.06 24.67 8.13
CA ASP A 240 -34.74 26.05 8.50
C ASP A 240 -33.72 26.12 9.66
N GLY A 241 -32.44 26.31 9.31
CA GLY A 241 -31.39 26.87 10.15
C GLY A 241 -30.81 26.05 11.31
N ASN A 242 -31.07 24.74 11.46
CA ASN A 242 -30.54 24.01 12.63
C ASN A 242 -29.76 22.73 12.27
N ALA A 243 -28.69 22.89 11.47
CA ALA A 243 -27.74 21.80 11.18
C ALA A 243 -27.05 21.27 12.46
N ALA A 244 -26.88 22.12 13.48
CA ALA A 244 -26.41 21.73 14.80
C ALA A 244 -27.31 20.66 15.44
N ALA A 245 -28.64 20.72 15.27
CA ALA A 245 -29.57 19.71 15.81
C ALA A 245 -29.48 18.34 15.10
N VAL A 246 -28.93 18.29 13.89
CA VAL A 246 -28.72 17.03 13.13
C VAL A 246 -27.44 16.31 13.60
N LEU A 247 -26.45 17.08 14.06
CA LEU A 247 -25.17 16.59 14.58
C LEU A 247 -25.14 16.48 16.12
N ASP A 248 -26.04 17.17 16.82
CA ASP A 248 -26.13 17.16 18.28
C ASP A 248 -26.47 15.75 18.80
N ALA A 249 -25.71 15.33 19.81
CA ALA A 249 -25.73 14.00 20.41
C ALA A 249 -27.11 13.57 20.93
N GLY A 250 -28.05 14.52 21.10
CA GLY A 250 -29.45 14.26 21.45
C GLY A 250 -30.21 13.42 20.41
N GLY A 251 -30.05 13.71 19.12
CA GLY A 251 -30.74 12.97 18.05
C GLY A 251 -30.10 11.60 17.76
N ALA A 252 -28.80 11.46 17.99
CA ALA A 252 -28.09 10.18 17.86
C ALA A 252 -28.44 9.21 19.01
N ALA A 253 -28.67 9.72 20.23
CA ALA A 253 -29.15 8.90 21.35
C ALA A 253 -30.59 8.41 21.11
N GLU A 254 -31.46 9.26 20.57
CA GLU A 254 -32.84 8.92 20.26
C GLU A 254 -32.95 7.96 19.07
N LYS A 255 -32.17 8.18 18.00
CA LYS A 255 -32.03 7.25 16.88
C LYS A 255 -31.34 5.93 17.27
N ARG A 256 -30.37 5.93 18.21
CA ARG A 256 -29.77 4.71 18.79
C ARG A 256 -30.73 3.97 19.71
N ALA A 257 -31.57 4.67 20.47
CA ALA A 257 -32.62 4.08 21.29
C ALA A 257 -33.68 3.42 20.41
N GLN A 258 -34.11 4.09 19.34
CA GLN A 258 -35.00 3.50 18.33
C GLN A 258 -34.37 2.27 17.66
N LEU A 259 -33.10 2.33 17.22
CA LEU A 259 -32.44 1.18 16.60
C LEU A 259 -32.26 -0.01 17.56
N LYS A 260 -31.90 0.24 18.83
CA LYS A 260 -31.82 -0.81 19.86
C LYS A 260 -33.18 -1.44 20.12
N GLN A 261 -34.24 -0.64 20.17
CA GLN A 261 -35.61 -1.12 20.37
C GLN A 261 -36.08 -1.96 19.17
N THR A 262 -35.83 -1.51 17.93
CA THR A 262 -36.14 -2.29 16.73
C THR A 262 -35.38 -3.62 16.66
N MET A 263 -34.10 -3.64 17.04
CA MET A 263 -33.32 -4.88 17.09
C MET A 263 -33.79 -5.85 18.19
N ALA A 264 -34.21 -5.34 19.36
CA ALA A 264 -34.78 -6.18 20.42
C ALA A 264 -36.09 -6.83 20.00
N THR A 265 -37.00 -6.07 19.37
CA THR A 265 -38.29 -6.59 18.88
C THR A 265 -38.12 -7.65 17.78
N LEU A 266 -37.14 -7.49 16.88
CA LEU A 266 -36.85 -8.48 15.84
C LEU A 266 -36.23 -9.77 16.40
N THR A 267 -35.49 -9.69 17.51
CA THR A 267 -34.88 -10.86 18.16
C THR A 267 -35.92 -11.67 18.94
N GLU A 268 -36.95 -11.01 19.49
CA GLU A 268 -38.04 -11.64 20.24
C GLU A 268 -39.08 -12.33 19.34
N ILE A 269 -39.23 -11.86 18.10
CA ILE A 269 -40.10 -12.49 17.07
C ILE A 269 -39.40 -13.67 16.38
N ALA A 270 -38.07 -13.75 16.46
CA ALA A 270 -37.26 -14.82 15.87
C ALA A 270 -37.01 -16.03 16.80
N ALA A 271 -37.59 -16.01 18.02
CA ALA A 271 -37.59 -17.10 18.99
C ALA A 271 -38.96 -17.80 19.01
#